data_AF-A0A1M5NHK5-F1
#
_entry.id   AF-A0A1M5NHK5-F1
#
_cell.length_a   1.000
_cell.length_b   1.000
_cell.length_c   1.000
_cell.angle_alpha   90.00
_cell.angle_beta   90.00
_cell.angle_gamma   90.00
#
_symmetry.space_group_name_H-M   'P 1'
#
loop_
_entity.id
_entity.type
_entity.pdbx_description
1 polymer ?
#
loop_
_entity_poly.entity_id
_entity_poly.type
_entity_poly.pdbx_seq_one_letter_code
_entity_poly.pdbx_strand_id
1 'polypeptide(L)'
;MKALIHYGVAFMAFLAFQTTETSPIEALVTSDCKTFFKSAMDEMVADQEDFMERYLNGSDADYTRAYDFEKNVLKIQKRKNGFTVMEIEFIPVGHFDASKKIWHWAWENGGEDSNFAADYHEVKAYGMENGCDKLTVDQWLGEEINAWEMAAAVNHILKGKGAARHYTPSKYTYVVFKSIKPAVD
;
A
#
# COMPACT_ATOMS: atom_id res chain seq x y z
N MET A 1 -57.60 26.03 -47.78
CA MET A 1 -56.38 26.78 -48.16
C MET A 1 -55.21 25.81 -48.02
N LYS A 2 -54.31 25.79 -49.02
CA LYS A 2 -53.12 24.90 -49.19
C LYS A 2 -52.33 24.77 -47.86
N ALA A 3 -51.66 23.66 -47.52
CA ALA A 3 -50.82 22.81 -48.36
C ALA A 3 -50.59 21.40 -47.78
N LEU A 4 -50.44 20.44 -48.69
CA LEU A 4 -49.73 19.17 -48.53
C LEU A 4 -48.23 19.44 -48.26
N ILE A 5 -47.60 18.62 -47.40
CA ILE A 5 -46.40 17.86 -47.77
C ILE A 5 -46.54 16.45 -47.16
N HIS A 6 -46.46 15.45 -48.04
CA HIS A 6 -46.44 14.02 -47.78
C HIS A 6 -44.99 13.50 -47.69
N TYR A 7 -44.86 12.18 -47.48
CA TYR A 7 -43.67 11.32 -47.31
C TYR A 7 -43.32 11.15 -45.82
N GLY A 8 -43.68 10.04 -45.16
CA GLY A 8 -43.32 8.65 -45.50
C GLY A 8 -41.90 8.43 -44.98
N VAL A 9 -41.56 7.45 -44.15
CA VAL A 9 -41.67 6.01 -44.37
C VAL A 9 -41.13 5.29 -43.09
N ALA A 10 -41.65 4.08 -42.87
CA ALA A 10 -41.05 2.94 -42.15
C ALA A 10 -40.84 3.00 -40.63
N PHE A 11 -41.75 2.27 -39.98
CA PHE A 11 -41.50 1.37 -38.86
C PHE A 11 -40.26 0.48 -39.13
N MET A 12 -39.20 0.62 -38.34
CA MET A 12 -38.31 -0.49 -37.98
C MET A 12 -37.84 -0.28 -36.56
N ALA A 13 -38.36 -1.12 -35.67
CA ALA A 13 -37.76 -1.38 -34.38
C ALA A 13 -36.37 -1.99 -34.62
N PHE A 14 -35.33 -1.23 -34.29
CA PHE A 14 -34.03 -1.81 -34.00
C PHE A 14 -33.73 -1.56 -32.53
N LEU A 15 -33.99 -2.59 -31.73
CA LEU A 15 -33.32 -2.84 -30.46
C LEU A 15 -31.81 -2.97 -30.77
N ALA A 16 -31.13 -1.84 -30.90
CA ALA A 16 -29.69 -1.80 -30.71
C ALA A 16 -29.48 -1.75 -29.20
N PHE A 17 -29.43 -2.96 -28.62
CA PHE A 17 -28.78 -3.25 -27.36
C PHE A 17 -27.41 -2.57 -27.43
N GLN A 18 -27.27 -1.36 -26.89
CA GLN A 18 -25.95 -0.79 -26.68
C GLN A 18 -25.33 -1.64 -25.59
N THR A 19 -24.56 -2.64 -26.03
CA THR A 19 -23.64 -3.38 -25.21
C THR A 19 -22.81 -2.35 -24.48
N THR A 20 -23.05 -2.20 -23.17
CA THR A 20 -22.09 -1.60 -22.28
C THR A 20 -20.82 -2.39 -22.47
N GLU A 21 -19.84 -1.82 -23.18
CA GLU A 21 -18.47 -2.30 -23.16
C GLU A 21 -17.98 -2.09 -21.73
N THR A 22 -18.28 -3.05 -20.87
CA THR A 22 -17.60 -3.20 -19.60
C THR A 22 -16.15 -3.47 -19.94
N SER A 23 -15.29 -2.48 -19.65
CA SER A 23 -13.84 -2.61 -19.59
C SER A 23 -13.47 -3.97 -18.96
N PRO A 24 -12.51 -4.71 -19.52
CA PRO A 24 -12.05 -5.97 -18.96
C PRO A 24 -11.15 -5.69 -17.75
N ILE A 25 -11.74 -5.10 -16.71
CA ILE A 25 -11.35 -5.36 -15.33
C ILE A 25 -12.51 -6.15 -14.77
N GLU A 26 -12.67 -7.36 -15.30
CA GLU A 26 -13.53 -8.36 -14.72
C GLU A 26 -13.03 -8.54 -13.28
N ALA A 27 -13.91 -8.21 -12.33
CA ALA A 27 -13.62 -8.32 -10.92
C ALA A 27 -13.16 -9.75 -10.63
N LEU A 28 -11.86 -9.94 -10.41
CA LEU A 28 -11.37 -11.13 -9.73
C LEU A 28 -11.98 -11.06 -8.34
N VAL A 29 -13.13 -11.74 -8.18
CA VAL A 29 -13.74 -12.01 -6.89
C VAL A 29 -12.83 -13.03 -6.21
N THR A 30 -11.82 -12.50 -5.55
CA THR A 30 -10.90 -13.25 -4.71
C THR A 30 -11.37 -13.06 -3.28
N SER A 31 -11.14 -14.06 -2.42
CA SER A 31 -11.38 -13.90 -0.99
C SER A 31 -10.47 -12.79 -0.49
N ASP A 32 -11.02 -11.59 -0.31
CA ASP A 32 -10.24 -10.37 -0.07
C ASP A 32 -9.59 -10.30 1.34
N CYS A 33 -9.34 -11.44 1.98
CA CYS A 33 -8.69 -11.60 3.28
C CYS A 33 -9.04 -10.50 4.28
N LYS A 34 -10.29 -10.02 4.25
CA LYS A 34 -10.67 -8.75 4.89
C LYS A 34 -10.50 -8.83 6.39
N THR A 35 -10.88 -9.97 6.95
CA THR A 35 -10.67 -10.27 8.37
C THR A 35 -9.19 -10.27 8.72
N PHE A 36 -8.33 -10.85 7.88
CA PHE A 36 -6.89 -10.84 8.09
C PHE A 36 -6.32 -9.41 8.03
N PHE A 37 -6.64 -8.63 6.99
CA PHE A 37 -6.17 -7.24 6.90
C PHE A 37 -6.63 -6.39 8.07
N LYS A 38 -7.87 -6.59 8.52
CA LYS A 38 -8.38 -5.93 9.71
C LYS A 38 -7.58 -6.32 10.96
N SER A 39 -7.37 -7.61 11.21
CA SER A 39 -6.57 -8.07 12.36
C SER A 39 -5.14 -7.55 12.30
N ALA A 40 -4.50 -7.64 11.14
CA ALA A 40 -3.14 -7.14 10.95
C ALA A 40 -3.03 -5.63 11.17
N MET A 41 -4.04 -4.86 10.76
CA MET A 41 -4.12 -3.42 11.04
C MET A 41 -4.29 -3.14 12.54
N ASP A 42 -5.19 -3.85 13.20
CA ASP A 42 -5.43 -3.71 14.65
C ASP A 42 -4.13 -4.04 15.44
N GLU A 43 -3.39 -5.07 15.02
CA GLU A 43 -2.08 -5.43 15.59
C GLU A 43 -1.00 -4.38 15.31
N MET A 44 -0.88 -3.89 14.07
CA MET A 44 0.12 -2.89 13.69
C MET A 44 -0.10 -1.56 14.44
N VAL A 45 -1.35 -1.18 14.70
CA VAL A 45 -1.65 0.00 15.53
C VAL A 45 -1.11 -0.19 16.95
N ALA A 46 -1.31 -1.36 17.55
CA ALA A 46 -0.77 -1.66 18.87
C ALA A 46 0.78 -1.68 18.88
N ASP A 47 1.41 -2.27 17.87
CA ASP A 47 2.88 -2.24 17.71
C ASP A 47 3.41 -0.81 17.58
N GLN A 48 2.67 0.06 16.88
CA GLN A 48 3.05 1.46 16.70
C GLN A 48 2.89 2.26 17.99
N GLU A 49 1.81 2.05 18.75
CA GLU A 49 1.64 2.67 20.06
C GLU A 49 2.76 2.27 21.03
N ASP A 50 3.09 0.98 21.09
CA ASP A 50 4.18 0.46 21.91
C ASP A 50 5.55 1.02 21.46
N PHE A 51 5.79 1.13 20.15
CA PHE A 51 6.98 1.78 19.60
C PHE A 51 7.09 3.24 20.06
N MET A 52 6.01 4.01 19.93
CA MET A 52 5.99 5.42 20.33
C MET A 52 6.25 5.57 21.82
N GLU A 53 5.58 4.77 22.67
CA GLU A 53 5.73 4.80 24.12
C GLU A 53 7.16 4.42 24.57
N ARG A 54 7.75 3.38 23.98
CA ARG A 54 9.07 2.89 24.40
C ARG A 54 10.20 3.82 24.02
N TYR A 55 10.10 4.51 22.89
CA TYR A 55 11.26 5.16 22.30
C TYR A 55 11.11 6.64 21.98
N LEU A 56 9.89 7.12 21.75
CA LEU A 56 9.65 8.50 21.34
C LEU A 56 8.88 9.24 22.45
N ASN A 57 9.62 9.65 23.47
CA ASN A 57 9.12 10.55 24.50
C ASN A 57 8.98 11.96 23.91
N GLY A 58 7.76 12.53 23.88
CA GLY A 58 7.50 13.89 23.41
C GLY A 58 6.48 13.97 22.28
N SER A 59 6.38 15.13 21.64
CA SER A 59 5.50 15.30 20.49
C SER A 59 6.17 14.79 19.22
N ASP A 60 5.41 14.23 18.28
CA ASP A 60 5.91 13.86 16.95
C ASP A 60 6.57 15.07 16.24
N ALA A 61 6.19 16.30 16.59
CA ALA A 61 6.79 17.55 16.11
C ALA A 61 8.25 17.76 16.54
N ASP A 62 8.69 17.11 17.62
CA ASP A 62 10.04 17.21 18.16
C ASP A 62 11.06 16.44 17.31
N TYR A 63 10.59 15.58 16.41
CA TYR A 63 11.41 14.68 15.62
C TYR A 63 11.36 14.99 14.13
N THR A 64 12.39 14.52 13.42
CA THR A 64 12.48 14.49 11.96
C THR A 64 12.84 13.07 11.54
N ARG A 65 12.27 12.63 10.40
CA ARG A 65 12.49 11.31 9.82
C ARG A 65 13.39 11.44 8.58
N ALA A 66 14.57 10.83 8.62
CA ALA A 66 15.51 10.81 7.51
C ALA A 66 15.60 9.39 6.93
N TYR A 67 15.00 9.19 5.76
CA TYR A 67 15.00 7.90 5.06
C TYR A 67 16.21 7.78 4.14
N ASP A 68 16.91 6.66 4.21
CA ASP A 68 17.94 6.22 3.27
C ASP A 68 17.44 4.90 2.65
N PHE A 69 16.81 4.99 1.48
CA PHE A 69 16.27 3.83 0.76
C PHE A 69 17.35 2.98 0.07
N GLU A 70 18.56 3.51 -0.13
CA GLU A 70 19.68 2.71 -0.66
C GLU A 70 20.23 1.77 0.43
N LYS A 71 20.24 2.24 1.68
CA LYS A 71 20.68 1.43 2.84
C LYS A 71 19.54 0.76 3.60
N ASN A 72 18.30 1.08 3.24
CA ASN A 72 17.08 0.66 3.95
C ASN A 72 17.08 1.01 5.44
N VAL A 73 17.52 2.24 5.76
CA VAL A 73 17.61 2.76 7.12
C VAL A 73 16.79 4.04 7.27
N LEU A 74 15.97 4.10 8.32
CA LEU A 74 15.28 5.29 8.78
C LEU A 74 15.96 5.79 10.05
N LYS A 75 16.45 7.04 10.02
CA LYS A 75 16.93 7.72 11.23
C LYS A 75 15.84 8.62 11.79
N ILE A 76 15.59 8.49 13.09
CA ILE A 76 14.77 9.44 13.86
C ILE A 76 15.71 10.40 14.56
N GLN A 77 15.54 11.70 14.31
CA GLN A 77 16.44 12.73 14.79
C GLN A 77 15.69 13.82 15.54
N LYS A 78 16.28 14.36 16.61
CA LYS A 78 15.73 15.55 17.30
C LYS A 78 15.80 16.74 16.36
N ARG A 79 14.66 17.39 16.08
CA ARG A 79 14.56 18.55 15.19
C ARG A 79 15.45 19.71 15.65
N LYS A 80 15.62 19.89 16.96
CA LYS A 80 16.37 21.00 17.56
C LYS A 80 17.86 20.99 17.22
N ASN A 81 18.49 19.82 17.15
CA ASN A 81 19.96 19.70 17.04
C ASN A 81 20.43 18.63 16.05
N GLY A 82 19.52 17.92 15.38
CA GLY A 82 19.85 16.87 14.41
C GLY A 82 20.40 15.58 15.04
N PHE A 83 20.42 15.47 16.37
CA PHE A 83 20.92 14.27 17.04
C PHE A 83 20.03 13.07 16.71
N THR A 84 20.61 12.02 16.15
CA THR A 84 19.93 10.75 15.90
C THR A 84 19.66 10.05 17.21
N VAL A 85 18.38 9.89 17.56
CA VAL A 85 17.95 9.16 18.76
C VAL A 85 17.71 7.68 18.46
N MET A 86 17.55 7.33 17.19
CA MET A 86 17.27 5.97 16.77
C MET A 86 17.60 5.77 15.30
N GLU A 87 18.10 4.58 14.98
CA GLU A 87 18.15 4.04 13.62
C GLU A 87 17.25 2.81 13.52
N ILE A 88 16.50 2.71 12.43
CA ILE A 88 15.55 1.65 12.16
C ILE A 88 15.91 1.04 10.82
N GLU A 89 16.18 -0.26 10.79
CA GLU A 89 16.27 -0.99 9.53
C GLU A 89 14.86 -1.34 9.08
N PHE A 90 14.54 -1.08 7.81
CA PHE A 90 13.23 -1.33 7.26
C PHE A 90 13.28 -2.19 6.00
N ILE A 91 12.13 -2.75 5.63
CA ILE A 91 11.88 -3.32 4.31
C ILE A 91 10.91 -2.41 3.55
N PRO A 92 11.19 -2.04 2.28
CA PRO A 92 10.22 -1.39 1.42
C PRO A 92 9.06 -2.35 1.13
N VAL A 93 7.82 -1.91 1.40
CA VAL A 93 6.61 -2.70 1.11
C VAL A 93 6.15 -2.41 -0.31
N GLY A 94 6.06 -1.12 -0.65
CA GLY A 94 5.54 -0.68 -1.94
C GLY A 94 5.14 0.78 -1.90
N HIS A 95 4.40 1.21 -2.91
CA HIS A 95 3.92 2.57 -2.98
C HIS A 95 2.53 2.70 -3.58
N PHE A 96 1.82 3.75 -3.15
CA PHE A 96 0.53 4.13 -3.69
C PHE A 96 0.69 5.36 -4.60
N ASP A 97 0.27 5.23 -5.86
CA ASP A 97 0.11 6.33 -6.81
C ASP A 97 -1.28 6.94 -6.60
N ALA A 98 -1.34 8.03 -5.84
CA ALA A 98 -2.60 8.69 -5.50
C ALA A 98 -3.31 9.29 -6.72
N SER A 99 -2.59 9.62 -7.79
CA SER A 99 -3.16 10.19 -9.00
C SER A 99 -3.93 9.15 -9.83
N LYS A 100 -3.48 7.89 -9.79
CA LYS A 100 -4.07 6.78 -10.54
C LYS A 100 -4.87 5.82 -9.68
N LYS A 101 -4.78 5.93 -8.35
CA LYS A 101 -5.40 5.01 -7.39
C LYS A 101 -4.88 3.57 -7.56
N ILE A 102 -3.57 3.42 -7.74
CA ILE A 102 -2.92 2.12 -7.95
C ILE A 102 -1.93 1.88 -6.81
N TRP A 103 -2.02 0.69 -6.21
CA TRP A 103 -0.97 0.14 -5.36
C TRP A 103 0.06 -0.60 -6.21
N HIS A 104 1.33 -0.40 -5.90
CA HIS A 104 2.48 -1.03 -6.53
C HIS A 104 3.35 -1.68 -5.46
N TRP A 105 3.56 -2.99 -5.52
CA TRP A 105 4.47 -3.69 -4.62
C TRP A 105 5.94 -3.33 -4.89
N ALA A 106 6.78 -3.41 -3.86
CA ALA A 106 8.22 -3.15 -4.01
C ALA A 106 8.91 -4.14 -4.97
N TRP A 107 8.38 -5.36 -5.09
CA TRP A 107 8.87 -6.39 -6.02
C TRP A 107 8.32 -6.30 -7.43
N GLU A 108 7.44 -5.33 -7.72
CA GLU A 108 6.88 -5.15 -9.07
C GLU A 108 7.99 -5.06 -10.13
N ASN A 109 7.75 -5.61 -11.33
CA ASN A 109 8.65 -5.55 -12.48
C ASN A 109 10.05 -6.15 -12.24
N GLY A 110 10.15 -7.15 -11.35
CA GLY A 110 11.43 -7.80 -11.03
C GLY A 110 12.36 -6.94 -10.19
N GLY A 111 11.85 -5.87 -9.59
CA GLY A 111 12.55 -4.98 -8.66
C GLY A 111 12.80 -5.59 -7.28
N GLU A 112 12.93 -6.92 -7.17
CA GLU A 112 13.33 -7.56 -5.93
C GLU A 112 14.77 -7.12 -5.63
N ASP A 113 14.93 -6.14 -4.73
CA ASP A 113 16.19 -5.95 -4.04
C ASP A 113 16.57 -7.33 -3.47
N SER A 114 17.71 -7.87 -3.92
CA SER A 114 18.19 -9.18 -3.50
C SER A 114 18.28 -9.32 -1.98
N ASN A 115 18.38 -8.19 -1.25
CA ASN A 115 18.37 -8.16 0.20
C ASN A 115 17.04 -8.61 0.82
N PHE A 116 15.93 -8.51 0.09
CA PHE A 116 14.57 -8.80 0.60
C PHE A 116 13.82 -9.88 -0.19
N ALA A 117 14.46 -10.54 -1.16
CA ALA A 117 13.82 -11.56 -1.98
C ALA A 117 13.15 -12.67 -1.14
N ALA A 118 13.81 -13.11 -0.05
CA ALA A 118 13.25 -14.11 0.86
C ALA A 118 12.00 -13.60 1.61
N ASP A 119 12.04 -12.35 2.10
CA ASP A 119 10.93 -11.71 2.78
C ASP A 119 9.72 -11.55 1.83
N TYR A 120 9.96 -11.12 0.60
CA TYR A 120 8.90 -10.99 -0.41
C TYR A 120 8.31 -12.34 -0.83
N HIS A 121 9.15 -13.37 -0.93
CA HIS A 121 8.67 -14.73 -1.18
C HIS A 121 7.76 -15.22 -0.04
N GLU A 122 8.11 -14.95 1.21
CA GLU A 122 7.28 -15.31 2.38
C GLU A 122 5.89 -14.63 2.33
N VAL A 123 5.85 -13.33 2.00
CA VAL A 123 4.59 -12.59 1.85
C VAL A 123 3.73 -13.16 0.70
N LYS A 124 4.33 -13.41 -0.46
CA LYS A 124 3.64 -14.02 -1.61
C LYS A 124 3.13 -15.42 -1.27
N ALA A 125 3.94 -16.24 -0.59
CA ALA A 125 3.57 -17.59 -0.17
C ALA A 125 2.36 -17.57 0.76
N TYR A 126 2.38 -16.69 1.77
CA TYR A 126 1.23 -16.48 2.64
C TYR A 126 -0.02 -16.10 1.85
N GLY A 127 0.11 -15.20 0.87
CA GLY A 127 -0.97 -14.81 -0.02
C GLY A 127 -1.55 -15.98 -0.81
N MET A 128 -0.71 -16.83 -1.39
CA MET A 128 -1.13 -18.01 -2.17
C MET A 128 -1.82 -19.05 -1.28
N GLU A 129 -1.26 -19.33 -0.10
CA GLU A 129 -1.80 -20.32 0.84
C GLU A 129 -3.18 -19.92 1.40
N ASN A 130 -3.44 -18.63 1.54
CA ASN A 130 -4.66 -18.10 2.14
C ASN A 130 -5.66 -17.52 1.11
N GLY A 131 -5.35 -17.59 -0.19
CA GLY A 131 -6.19 -17.02 -1.25
C GLY A 131 -6.33 -15.49 -1.18
N CYS A 132 -5.25 -14.80 -0.76
CA CYS A 132 -5.17 -13.35 -0.64
C CYS A 132 -4.48 -12.73 -1.86
N ASP A 133 -5.18 -12.57 -2.97
CA ASP A 133 -4.58 -12.12 -4.24
C ASP A 133 -3.89 -10.75 -4.16
N LYS A 134 -4.35 -9.85 -3.28
CA LYS A 134 -3.69 -8.55 -3.04
C LYS A 134 -2.22 -8.69 -2.59
N LEU A 135 -1.84 -9.83 -2.01
CA LEU A 135 -0.48 -10.15 -1.57
C LEU A 135 0.36 -10.85 -2.65
N THR A 136 -0.23 -11.22 -3.80
CA THR A 136 0.44 -12.00 -4.85
C THR A 136 0.54 -11.25 -6.17
N VAL A 137 -0.44 -10.40 -6.49
CA VAL A 137 -0.43 -9.58 -7.72
C VAL A 137 0.45 -8.34 -7.54
N ASP A 138 1.26 -8.02 -8.54
CA ASP A 138 2.26 -6.95 -8.45
C ASP A 138 1.70 -5.54 -8.26
N GLN A 139 0.52 -5.29 -8.84
CA GLN A 139 -0.18 -4.01 -8.71
C GLN A 139 -1.69 -4.19 -8.86
N TRP A 140 -2.46 -3.28 -8.28
CA TRP A 140 -3.92 -3.33 -8.32
C TRP A 140 -4.57 -1.99 -7.97
N LEU A 141 -5.82 -1.80 -8.42
CA LEU A 141 -6.61 -0.59 -8.16
C LEU A 141 -7.10 -0.56 -6.71
N GLY A 142 -6.79 0.51 -5.98
CA GLY A 142 -7.14 0.62 -4.57
C GLY A 142 -7.21 2.06 -4.09
N GLU A 143 -7.45 2.21 -2.79
CA GLU A 143 -7.42 3.48 -2.08
C GLU A 143 -6.21 3.54 -1.14
N GLU A 144 -5.92 4.73 -0.62
CA GLU A 144 -4.77 4.91 0.28
C GLU A 144 -4.85 4.02 1.52
N ILE A 145 -6.06 3.76 2.03
CA ILE A 145 -6.26 2.85 3.17
C ILE A 145 -5.76 1.44 2.87
N ASN A 146 -5.88 0.99 1.63
CA ASN A 146 -5.40 -0.31 1.22
C ASN A 146 -3.87 -0.43 1.27
N ALA A 147 -3.14 0.67 1.08
CA ALA A 147 -1.69 0.67 1.23
C ALA A 147 -1.26 0.44 2.68
N TRP A 148 -2.04 0.93 3.65
CA TRP A 148 -1.84 0.61 5.07
C TRP A 148 -2.16 -0.85 5.38
N GLU A 149 -3.21 -1.41 4.77
CA GLU A 149 -3.50 -2.86 4.89
C GLU A 149 -2.32 -3.72 4.40
N MET A 150 -1.65 -3.33 3.31
CA MET A 150 -0.46 -4.04 2.81
C MET A 150 0.72 -3.91 3.78
N ALA A 151 0.97 -2.72 4.31
CA ALA A 151 2.01 -2.51 5.31
C ALA A 151 1.75 -3.33 6.58
N ALA A 152 0.49 -3.38 7.03
CA ALA A 152 0.06 -4.18 8.18
C ALA A 152 0.22 -5.68 7.93
N ALA A 153 -0.17 -6.16 6.75
CA ALA A 153 0.01 -7.55 6.37
C ALA A 153 1.50 -7.95 6.39
N VAL A 154 2.38 -7.13 5.82
CA VAL A 154 3.83 -7.38 5.85
C VAL A 154 4.38 -7.31 7.28
N ASN A 155 3.92 -6.36 8.10
CA ASN A 155 4.30 -6.29 9.52
C ASN A 155 3.91 -7.58 10.26
N HIS A 156 2.69 -8.09 10.05
CA HIS A 156 2.23 -9.33 10.66
C HIS A 156 3.05 -10.53 10.20
N ILE A 157 3.14 -10.75 8.88
CA ILE A 157 3.77 -11.94 8.28
C ILE A 157 5.25 -12.00 8.67
N LEU A 158 5.97 -10.88 8.56
CA LEU A 158 7.41 -10.83 8.83
C LEU A 158 7.75 -10.54 10.29
N LYS A 159 6.74 -10.48 11.19
CA LYS A 159 6.90 -10.13 12.61
C LYS A 159 7.69 -8.83 12.80
N GLY A 160 7.28 -7.82 12.03
CA GLY A 160 7.84 -6.47 12.06
C GLY A 160 7.61 -5.78 13.41
N LYS A 161 8.11 -4.55 13.50
CA LYS A 161 8.07 -3.73 14.73
C LYS A 161 7.27 -2.44 14.53
N GLY A 162 6.37 -2.43 13.56
CA GLY A 162 5.62 -1.26 13.11
C GLY A 162 5.94 -0.89 11.66
N ALA A 163 5.27 0.16 11.19
CA ALA A 163 5.38 0.63 9.83
C ALA A 163 5.43 2.16 9.78
N ALA A 164 5.92 2.68 8.65
CA ALA A 164 5.84 4.10 8.37
C ALA A 164 5.58 4.36 6.90
N ARG A 165 5.17 5.60 6.65
CA ARG A 165 5.02 6.14 5.31
C ARG A 165 5.99 7.29 5.08
N HIS A 166 6.69 7.21 3.96
CA HIS A 166 7.39 8.34 3.36
C HIS A 166 6.52 8.95 2.26
N TYR A 167 6.21 10.25 2.38
CA TYR A 167 5.39 10.95 1.40
C TYR A 167 6.26 11.82 0.49
N THR A 168 5.98 11.72 -0.80
CA THR A 168 6.32 12.75 -1.81
C THR A 168 5.00 13.30 -2.37
N PRO A 169 4.98 14.44 -3.09
CA PRO A 169 3.73 15.04 -3.56
C PRO A 169 2.82 14.12 -4.39
N SER A 170 3.36 13.09 -5.05
CA SER A 170 2.59 12.20 -5.93
C SER A 170 2.71 10.70 -5.60
N LYS A 171 3.56 10.33 -4.64
CA LYS A 171 3.88 8.93 -4.34
C LYS A 171 4.06 8.72 -2.85
N TYR A 172 3.27 7.80 -2.31
CA TYR A 172 3.31 7.42 -0.89
C TYR A 172 4.00 6.07 -0.77
N THR A 173 5.21 6.05 -0.23
CA THR A 173 6.00 4.83 -0.07
C THR A 173 5.83 4.31 1.35
N TYR A 174 5.54 3.01 1.48
CA TYR A 174 5.29 2.34 2.75
C TYR A 174 6.44 1.40 3.07
N VAL A 175 6.84 1.39 4.34
CA VAL A 175 7.95 0.56 4.84
C VAL A 175 7.54 -0.11 6.15
N VAL A 176 8.10 -1.30 6.42
CA VAL A 176 7.93 -2.04 7.67
C VAL A 176 9.26 -2.13 8.41
N PHE A 177 9.24 -1.94 9.72
CA PHE A 177 10.43 -1.93 10.57
C PHE A 177 10.86 -3.37 10.86
N LYS A 178 12.08 -3.73 10.47
CA LYS A 178 12.69 -5.04 10.75
C LYS A 178 13.45 -5.03 12.07
N SER A 179 14.22 -3.98 12.33
CA SER A 179 14.99 -3.83 13.57
C SER A 179 15.04 -2.38 14.03
N ILE A 180 15.14 -2.18 15.34
CA ILE A 180 15.19 -0.86 15.98
C ILE A 180 16.46 -0.80 16.83
N LYS A 181 17.27 0.24 16.61
CA LYS A 181 18.53 0.50 17.31
C LYS A 181 18.46 1.91 17.92
N PRO A 182 18.06 2.03 19.20
CA PRO A 182 18.14 3.31 19.91
C PRO A 182 19.60 3.77 19.97
N ALA A 183 19.82 5.09 19.91
CA ALA A 183 21.12 5.64 20.26
C ALA A 183 21.42 5.29 21.72
N VAL A 184 22.59 4.71 21.97
CA VAL A 184 23.08 4.49 23.33
C VAL A 184 23.70 5.81 23.77
N ASP A 185 23.15 6.40 24.82
CA ASP A 185 23.81 7.51 25.55
C ASP A 185 25.07 7.01 26.26
#